data_AF-A0A7L2HY07-F1
#
_entry.id   AF-A0A7L2HY07-F1
#
_cell.length_a   1.000
_cell.length_b   1.000
_cell.length_c   1.000
_cell.angle_alpha   90.00
_cell.angle_beta   90.00
_cell.angle_gamma   90.00
#
_symmetry.space_group_name_H-M   'P 1'
#
loop_
_entity.id
_entity.type
_entity.pdbx_description
1 polymer ?
#
loop_
_entity_poly.entity_id
_entity_poly.type
_entity_poly.pdbx_seq_one_letter_code
_entity_poly.pdbx_strand_id
1 'polypeptide(L)'
;RLEMRNFGVKVSVIEPGYFKTMIANNAILEKNFLAIWETLPEETKASYGDNYLKELLVIFTKMQKKCSSNLTLVTDCMEHALTSCYPRTRYAAGWDAKLIYIPLSYLPSALADVV
;
A
#
# COMPACT_ATOMS: atom_id res chain seq x y z
N ARG A 1 -17.48 2.38 -10.92
CA ARG A 1 -18.43 1.35 -10.41
C ARG A 1 -19.89 1.73 -10.66
N LEU A 2 -20.34 2.95 -10.34
CA LEU A 2 -21.72 3.37 -10.55
C LEU A 2 -22.10 3.39 -12.04
N GLU A 3 -21.23 3.95 -12.89
CA GLU A 3 -21.43 3.97 -14.35
C GLU A 3 -21.60 2.58 -14.98
N MET A 4 -20.81 1.60 -14.51
CA MET A 4 -20.81 0.23 -15.05
C MET A 4 -22.06 -0.57 -14.65
N ARG A 5 -22.83 -0.08 -13.66
CA ARG A 5 -24.02 -0.76 -13.14
C ARG A 5 -25.10 -0.92 -14.22
N ASN A 6 -25.26 0.07 -15.08
CA ASN A 6 -26.26 0.05 -16.16
C ASN A 6 -25.96 -1.01 -17.23
N PHE A 7 -24.71 -1.46 -17.32
CA PHE A 7 -24.26 -2.50 -18.25
C PHE A 7 -24.27 -3.91 -17.62
N GLY A 8 -24.78 -4.05 -16.39
CA GLY A 8 -24.75 -5.32 -15.66
C GLY A 8 -23.36 -5.77 -15.21
N VAL A 9 -22.34 -4.92 -15.37
CA VAL A 9 -20.96 -5.24 -15.03
C VAL A 9 -20.70 -4.98 -13.54
N LYS A 10 -20.31 -6.03 -12.82
CA LYS A 10 -19.90 -5.94 -11.41
C LYS A 10 -18.43 -5.57 -11.32
N VAL A 11 -18.12 -4.55 -10.52
CA VAL A 11 -16.74 -4.07 -10.29
C VAL A 11 -16.38 -4.22 -8.82
N SER A 12 -15.23 -4.86 -8.59
CA SER A 12 -14.64 -5.13 -7.27
C SER A 12 -13.23 -4.55 -7.21
N VAL A 13 -12.89 -3.86 -6.11
CA VAL A 13 -11.55 -3.33 -5.84
C VAL A 13 -10.85 -4.26 -4.85
N ILE A 14 -9.59 -4.59 -5.11
CA ILE A 14 -8.77 -5.41 -4.21
C ILE A 14 -7.66 -4.52 -3.67
N GLU A 15 -7.66 -4.37 -2.35
CA GLU A 15 -6.77 -3.49 -1.60
C GLU A 15 -5.84 -4.36 -0.77
N PRO A 16 -4.65 -4.68 -1.29
CA PRO A 16 -3.65 -5.42 -0.56
C PRO A 16 -2.99 -4.52 0.50
N GLY A 17 -2.74 -5.09 1.68
CA GLY A 17 -1.74 -4.59 2.61
C GLY A 17 -0.31 -4.86 2.13
N TYR A 18 0.63 -4.94 3.05
CA TYR A 18 2.03 -5.22 2.70
C TYR A 18 2.28 -6.70 2.46
N PHE A 19 2.69 -7.01 1.23
CA PHE A 19 3.08 -8.34 0.82
C PHE A 19 4.50 -8.37 0.27
N LYS A 20 5.20 -9.49 0.46
CA LYS A 20 6.55 -9.70 -0.07
C LYS A 20 6.47 -9.93 -1.58
N THR A 21 6.48 -8.83 -2.32
CA THR A 21 6.59 -8.80 -3.78
C THR A 21 7.85 -8.06 -4.18
N MET A 22 8.19 -8.06 -5.47
CA MET A 22 9.35 -7.30 -5.98
C MET A 22 9.23 -5.80 -5.72
N ILE A 23 8.01 -5.28 -5.60
CA ILE A 23 7.74 -3.86 -5.28
C ILE A 23 8.21 -3.52 -3.86
N ALA A 24 8.06 -4.45 -2.90
CA ALA A 24 8.46 -4.27 -1.51
C ALA A 24 9.91 -4.77 -1.23
N ASN A 25 10.72 -4.96 -2.27
CA ASN A 25 12.10 -5.41 -2.11
C ASN A 25 12.98 -4.25 -1.60
N ASN A 26 13.48 -4.38 -0.38
CA ASN A 26 14.26 -3.33 0.27
C ASN A 26 15.52 -2.93 -0.50
N ALA A 27 16.26 -3.87 -1.10
CA ALA A 27 17.48 -3.54 -1.85
C ALA A 27 17.16 -2.73 -3.12
N ILE A 28 16.03 -3.03 -3.79
CA ILE A 28 15.57 -2.29 -4.96
C ILE A 28 15.10 -0.89 -4.54
N LEU A 29 14.31 -0.81 -3.47
CA LEU A 29 13.81 0.46 -2.93
C LEU A 29 14.96 1.37 -2.47
N GLU A 30 15.86 0.86 -1.65
CA GLU A 30 17.04 1.60 -1.17
C GLU A 30 17.88 2.14 -2.32
N LYS A 31 18.22 1.28 -3.30
CA LYS A 31 18.99 1.71 -4.47
C LYS A 31 18.28 2.80 -5.26
N ASN A 32 16.98 2.65 -5.51
CA ASN A 32 16.21 3.62 -6.29
C ASN A 32 16.09 4.96 -5.55
N PHE A 33 15.83 4.93 -4.24
CA PHE A 33 15.71 6.15 -3.44
C PHE A 33 17.03 6.88 -3.28
N LEU A 34 18.15 6.16 -3.13
CA LEU A 34 19.48 6.78 -3.12
C LEU A 34 19.79 7.45 -4.46
N ALA A 35 19.51 6.77 -5.58
CA ALA A 35 19.73 7.35 -6.89
C ALA A 35 18.89 8.62 -7.11
N ILE A 36 17.62 8.61 -6.69
CA ILE A 36 16.76 9.80 -6.75
C ILE A 36 17.34 10.89 -5.85
N TRP A 37 17.71 10.56 -4.61
CA TRP A 37 18.28 11.53 -3.66
C TRP A 37 19.49 12.24 -4.24
N GLU A 38 20.46 11.51 -4.80
CA GLU A 38 21.65 12.11 -5.41
C GLU A 38 21.31 13.10 -6.53
N THR A 39 20.28 12.82 -7.32
CA THR A 39 19.85 13.67 -8.44
C THR A 39 18.99 14.89 -8.06
N LEU A 40 18.55 14.99 -6.80
CA LEU A 40 17.72 16.12 -6.36
C LEU A 40 18.53 17.44 -6.26
N PRO A 41 17.90 18.58 -6.57
CA PRO A 41 18.48 19.90 -6.30
C PRO A 41 18.76 20.10 -4.80
N GLU A 42 19.79 20.88 -4.49
CA GLU A 42 20.22 21.12 -3.11
C GLU A 42 19.13 21.79 -2.25
N GLU A 43 18.35 22.71 -2.84
CA GLU A 43 17.20 23.34 -2.19
C GLU A 43 16.15 22.29 -1.74
N THR A 44 15.89 21.29 -2.57
CA THR A 44 14.93 20.22 -2.25
C THR A 44 15.50 19.29 -1.17
N LYS A 45 16.79 18.93 -1.25
CA LYS A 45 17.46 18.14 -0.21
C LYS A 45 17.41 18.85 1.14
N ALA A 46 17.71 20.15 1.17
CA ALA A 46 17.63 20.98 2.37
C ALA A 46 16.20 21.07 2.94
N SER A 47 15.17 21.14 2.08
CA SER A 47 13.78 21.16 2.52
C SER A 47 13.33 19.86 3.21
N TYR A 48 13.83 18.71 2.77
CA TYR A 48 13.54 17.43 3.43
C TYR A 48 14.45 17.19 4.65
N GLY A 49 15.67 17.71 4.60
CA GLY A 49 16.70 17.55 5.63
C GLY A 49 17.47 16.23 5.52
N ASP A 50 18.73 16.25 5.96
CA ASP A 50 19.67 15.12 5.81
C ASP A 50 19.26 13.85 6.57
N ASN A 51 18.44 14.00 7.62
CA ASN A 51 17.94 12.86 8.37
C ASN A 51 16.82 12.10 7.67
N TYR A 52 16.09 12.75 6.75
CA TYR A 52 14.93 12.17 6.08
C TYR A 52 15.30 10.87 5.36
N LEU A 53 16.39 10.90 4.58
CA LEU A 53 16.85 9.71 3.85
C LEU A 53 17.19 8.56 4.80
N LYS A 54 17.88 8.84 5.91
CA LYS A 54 18.26 7.81 6.90
C LYS A 54 17.04 7.19 7.56
N GLU A 55 16.07 8.02 7.96
CA GLU A 55 14.82 7.55 8.57
C GLU A 55 13.98 6.72 7.59
N LEU A 56 13.92 7.15 6.33
CA LEU A 56 13.22 6.44 5.25
C LEU A 56 13.81 5.05 4.99
N LEU A 57 15.14 4.90 4.97
CA LEU A 57 15.81 3.60 4.85
C LEU A 57 15.50 2.66 6.03
N VAL A 58 15.43 3.21 7.25
CA VAL A 58 15.02 2.46 8.44
C VAL A 58 13.55 2.02 8.32
N ILE A 59 12.68 2.88 7.79
CA ILE A 59 11.27 2.56 7.55
C ILE A 59 11.14 1.41 6.55
N PHE A 60 11.85 1.43 5.41
CA PHE A 60 11.79 0.33 4.45
C PHE A 60 12.23 -1.00 5.05
N THR A 61 13.31 -0.98 5.84
CA THR A 61 13.77 -2.18 6.55
C THR A 61 12.72 -2.71 7.54
N LYS A 62 12.03 -1.82 8.27
CA LYS A 62 10.94 -2.21 9.18
C LYS A 62 9.70 -2.72 8.41
N MET A 63 9.35 -2.06 7.30
CA MET A 63 8.21 -2.45 6.46
C MET A 63 8.42 -3.84 5.88
N GLN A 64 9.61 -4.15 5.36
CA GLN A 64 9.92 -5.47 4.80
C GLN A 64 9.73 -6.60 5.82
N LYS A 65 10.03 -6.35 7.10
CA LYS A 65 9.78 -7.30 8.19
C LYS A 65 8.29 -7.52 8.47
N LYS A 66 7.46 -6.49 8.24
CA LYS A 66 6.00 -6.54 8.42
C LYS A 66 5.26 -7.12 7.21
N CYS A 67 5.89 -7.14 6.02
CA CYS A 67 5.30 -7.71 4.81
C CYS A 67 4.97 -9.20 5.00
N SER A 68 3.73 -9.57 4.69
CA SER A 68 3.31 -10.97 4.66
C SER A 68 3.94 -11.71 3.48
N SER A 69 4.48 -12.91 3.70
CA SER A 69 4.90 -13.81 2.62
C SER A 69 3.73 -14.57 1.99
N ASN A 70 2.58 -14.61 2.65
CA ASN A 70 1.43 -15.33 2.14
C ASN A 70 0.67 -14.49 1.10
N LEU A 71 1.03 -14.65 -0.18
CA LEU A 71 0.36 -13.98 -1.29
C LEU A 71 -1.04 -14.52 -1.57
N THR A 72 -1.40 -15.70 -1.02
CA THR A 72 -2.71 -16.29 -1.29
C THR A 72 -3.84 -15.40 -0.79
N LEU A 73 -3.62 -14.61 0.26
CA LEU A 73 -4.63 -13.67 0.78
C LEU A 73 -5.13 -12.69 -0.29
N VAL A 74 -4.28 -12.33 -1.25
CA VAL A 74 -4.66 -11.48 -2.39
C VAL A 74 -5.39 -12.31 -3.46
N THR A 75 -4.84 -13.46 -3.82
CA THR A 75 -5.43 -14.31 -4.87
C THR A 75 -6.78 -14.89 -4.46
N ASP A 76 -6.99 -15.21 -3.18
CA ASP A 76 -8.27 -15.69 -2.65
C ASP A 76 -9.33 -14.58 -2.74
N CYS A 77 -8.93 -13.32 -2.54
CA CYS A 77 -9.81 -12.17 -2.77
C CYS A 77 -10.16 -12.02 -4.26
N MET A 78 -9.20 -12.24 -5.16
CA MET A 78 -9.43 -12.23 -6.60
C MET A 78 -10.37 -13.36 -7.02
N GLU A 79 -10.12 -14.57 -6.54
CA GLU A 79 -10.94 -15.75 -6.80
C GLU A 79 -12.38 -15.49 -6.35
N HIS A 80 -12.59 -15.07 -5.11
CA HIS A 80 -13.92 -14.77 -4.61
C HIS A 80 -14.59 -13.64 -5.41
N ALA A 81 -13.85 -12.61 -5.83
CA ALA A 81 -14.41 -11.52 -6.62
C ALA A 81 -14.91 -11.99 -8.00
N LEU A 82 -14.28 -13.04 -8.56
CA LEU A 82 -14.61 -13.59 -9.87
C LEU A 82 -15.67 -14.71 -9.82
N THR A 83 -15.65 -15.56 -8.80
CA THR A 83 -16.49 -16.76 -8.72
C THR A 83 -17.78 -16.58 -7.93
N SER A 84 -17.87 -15.55 -7.09
CA SER A 84 -19.05 -15.33 -6.24
C SER A 84 -20.25 -14.84 -7.04
N CYS A 85 -21.44 -15.36 -6.70
CA CYS A 85 -22.71 -14.83 -7.21
C CYS A 85 -22.91 -13.35 -6.79
N TYR A 86 -22.41 -12.96 -5.61
CA TYR A 86 -22.56 -11.63 -5.03
C TYR A 86 -21.19 -11.10 -4.57
N PRO A 87 -20.29 -10.72 -5.51
CA PRO A 87 -18.98 -10.22 -5.16
C PRO A 87 -19.08 -8.87 -4.44
N ARG A 88 -18.15 -8.65 -3.50
CA ARG A 88 -18.07 -7.42 -2.71
C ARG A 88 -17.48 -6.29 -3.56
N THR A 89 -17.87 -5.07 -3.25
CA THR A 89 -17.31 -3.87 -3.89
C THR A 89 -15.82 -3.68 -3.62
N ARG A 90 -15.37 -4.01 -2.40
CA ARG A 90 -14.01 -3.84 -1.93
C ARG A 90 -13.60 -5.06 -1.13
N TYR A 91 -12.39 -5.55 -1.38
CA TYR A 91 -11.75 -6.64 -0.68
C TYR A 91 -10.45 -6.13 -0.08
N ALA A 92 -10.30 -6.23 1.23
CA ALA A 92 -9.03 -5.99 1.88
C ALA A 92 -8.29 -7.30 2.08
N ALA A 93 -7.11 -7.39 1.48
CA ALA A 93 -6.23 -8.54 1.60
C ALA A 93 -5.11 -8.21 2.60
N GLY A 94 -4.98 -9.02 3.65
CA GLY A 94 -4.04 -8.76 4.75
C GLY A 94 -4.74 -8.30 6.03
N TRP A 95 -4.08 -8.54 7.17
CA TRP A 95 -4.60 -8.15 8.49
C TRP A 95 -4.38 -6.66 8.75
N ASP A 96 -3.27 -6.12 8.25
CA ASP A 96 -2.89 -4.72 8.29
C ASP A 96 -3.87 -3.85 7.49
N ALA A 97 -4.26 -4.29 6.30
CA ALA A 97 -5.30 -3.64 5.51
C ALA A 97 -6.63 -3.55 6.30
N LYS A 98 -7.04 -4.64 6.94
CA LYS A 98 -8.31 -4.74 7.66
C LYS A 98 -8.33 -3.98 8.99
N LEU A 99 -7.23 -3.99 9.73
CA LEU A 99 -7.20 -3.48 11.11
C LEU A 99 -6.52 -2.12 11.26
N ILE A 100 -5.74 -1.68 10.27
CA ILE A 100 -5.01 -0.40 10.33
C ILE A 100 -5.55 0.53 9.26
N TYR A 101 -5.37 0.18 7.98
CA TYR A 101 -5.64 1.10 6.87
C TYR A 101 -7.12 1.40 6.67
N ILE A 102 -7.98 0.38 6.73
CA ILE A 102 -9.42 0.60 6.60
C ILE A 102 -9.96 1.48 7.74
N PRO A 103 -9.71 1.18 9.04
CA PRO A 103 -10.15 2.07 10.11
C PRO A 103 -9.61 3.49 9.98
N LEU A 104 -8.34 3.64 9.63
CA LEU A 104 -7.72 4.96 9.43
C LEU A 104 -8.39 5.74 8.30
N SER A 105 -8.79 5.08 7.22
CA SER A 105 -9.48 5.72 6.10
C SER A 105 -10.88 6.27 6.44
N TYR A 106 -11.48 5.80 7.54
CA TYR A 106 -12.76 6.29 8.05
C TYR A 106 -12.62 7.28 9.20
N LEU A 107 -11.40 7.51 9.72
CA LEU A 107 -11.17 8.50 10.77
C LEU A 107 -11.29 9.93 10.21
N PRO A 108 -11.79 10.90 11.01
CA PRO A 108 -11.74 12.32 10.65
C PRO A 108 -10.30 12.76 10.32
N SER A 109 -10.13 13.63 9.32
CA SER A 109 -8.81 14.08 8.86
C SER A 109 -7.94 14.62 9.99
N ALA A 110 -8.52 15.37 10.93
CA ALA A 110 -7.80 15.90 12.09
C ALA A 110 -7.17 14.81 12.99
N LEU A 111 -7.74 13.60 13.04
CA LEU A 111 -7.18 12.48 13.78
C LEU A 111 -6.23 11.66 12.92
N ALA A 112 -6.51 11.55 11.63
CA ALA A 112 -5.66 10.82 10.69
C ALA A 112 -4.32 11.53 10.43
N ASP A 113 -4.29 12.87 10.38
CA ASP A 113 -3.09 13.66 10.11
C ASP A 113 -2.09 13.69 11.29
N VAL A 114 -2.54 13.33 12.49
CA VAL A 114 -1.70 13.27 13.71
C VAL A 114 -0.90 11.95 13.77
N VAL A 115 -1.35 10.92 13.04
CA VAL A 115 -0.79 9.56 13.06
C VAL A 115 0.20 9.37 11.91
#